data_AF-A0A7S0NBA7-F1
#
_entry.id   AF-A0A7S0NBA7-F1
#
_cell.length_a   1.000
_cell.length_b   1.000
_cell.length_c   1.000
_cell.angle_alpha   90.00
_cell.angle_beta   90.00
_cell.angle_gamma   90.00
#
_symmetry.space_group_name_H-M   'P 1'
#
loop_
_entity.id
_entity.type
_entity.pdbx_description
1 polymer ?
#
loop_
_entity_poly.entity_id
_entity_poly.type
_entity_poly.pdbx_seq_one_letter_code
_entity_poly.pdbx_strand_id
1 'polypeptide(L)'
;PYIKEQYMEISTMLKPRKAAIAIMELREHIASEWQKDLQLVARENAEHWRHHLAKVQHNGTDPELHKQHRLLITTDDDSALRIDNYDLLIKFCTHIACEQVMEELATSPKDEHAAIWLKEYMQTRGARSFGAVQTRRVGWNFLNDILNEPPRVISGTGRDADTLCLIDPLDMGARIMAQRQNVAECWLEILHEIKDDNLSIH
;
A
#
# COMPACT_ATOMS: atom_id res chain seq x y z
N PRO A 1 -29.23 31.49 -21.36
CA PRO A 1 -29.78 30.17 -21.77
C PRO A 1 -29.12 29.07 -20.94
N TYR A 2 -29.78 28.63 -19.87
CA TYR A 2 -29.27 27.63 -18.95
C TYR A 2 -29.43 26.22 -19.53
N ILE A 3 -28.41 25.37 -19.35
CA ILE A 3 -28.42 23.96 -19.72
C ILE A 3 -29.53 23.29 -18.92
N LYS A 4 -30.55 22.75 -19.60
CA LYS A 4 -31.58 21.92 -18.95
C LYS A 4 -30.94 20.58 -18.60
N GLU A 5 -30.98 20.20 -17.32
CA GLU A 5 -30.61 18.86 -16.88
C GLU A 5 -31.51 17.84 -17.59
N GLN A 6 -30.90 17.01 -18.44
CA GLN A 6 -31.57 15.87 -19.05
C GLN A 6 -31.36 14.67 -18.14
N TYR A 7 -32.42 14.27 -17.44
CA TYR A 7 -32.45 12.99 -16.73
C TYR A 7 -32.77 11.89 -17.74
N MET A 8 -31.87 10.92 -17.89
CA MET A 8 -32.11 9.71 -18.67
C MET A 8 -32.49 8.59 -17.69
N GLU A 9 -33.78 8.26 -17.63
CA GLU A 9 -34.24 7.10 -16.87
C GLU A 9 -33.92 5.81 -17.65
N ILE A 10 -32.97 5.03 -17.13
CA ILE A 10 -32.62 3.72 -17.68
C ILE A 10 -33.33 2.65 -16.85
N SER A 11 -34.40 2.07 -17.40
CA SER A 11 -35.07 0.92 -16.79
C SER A 11 -34.46 -0.38 -17.32
N THR A 12 -33.63 -1.03 -16.51
CA THR A 12 -33.04 -2.34 -16.84
C THR A 12 -33.69 -3.43 -16.00
N MET A 13 -34.21 -4.47 -16.65
CA MET A 13 -34.72 -5.65 -15.96
C MET A 13 -33.54 -6.46 -15.40
N LEU A 14 -33.30 -6.35 -14.09
CA LEU A 14 -32.30 -7.14 -13.41
C LEU A 14 -32.69 -8.62 -13.44
N LYS A 15 -31.79 -9.46 -13.97
CA LYS A 15 -31.89 -10.92 -13.87
C LYS A 15 -30.88 -11.37 -12.81
N PRO A 16 -31.30 -11.60 -11.55
CA PRO A 16 -30.37 -11.83 -10.44
C PRO A 16 -29.34 -12.91 -10.73
N ARG A 17 -29.77 -14.02 -11.36
CA ARG A 17 -28.86 -15.10 -11.77
C ARG A 17 -27.77 -14.67 -12.75
N LYS A 18 -28.11 -13.82 -13.73
CA LYS A 18 -27.10 -13.32 -14.69
C LYS A 18 -26.14 -12.34 -14.02
N ALA A 19 -26.65 -11.48 -13.14
CA ALA A 19 -25.81 -10.57 -12.37
C ALA A 19 -24.84 -11.33 -11.46
N ALA A 20 -25.31 -12.37 -10.77
CA ALA A 20 -24.48 -13.22 -9.93
C ALA A 20 -23.35 -13.88 -10.74
N ILE A 21 -23.67 -14.48 -11.91
CA ILE A 21 -22.66 -15.08 -12.79
C ILE A 21 -21.62 -14.05 -13.22
N ALA A 22 -22.05 -12.88 -13.70
CA ALA A 22 -21.14 -11.83 -14.12
C ALA A 22 -20.24 -11.31 -12.98
N ILE A 23 -20.76 -11.23 -11.75
CA ILE A 23 -19.98 -10.86 -10.56
C ILE A 23 -18.93 -11.94 -10.25
N MET A 24 -19.29 -13.22 -10.36
CA MET A 24 -18.35 -14.33 -10.12
C MET A 24 -17.23 -14.35 -11.16
N GLU A 25 -17.57 -14.17 -12.44
CA GLU A 25 -16.59 -14.09 -13.54
C GLU A 25 -15.66 -12.87 -13.37
N LEU A 26 -16.21 -11.70 -13.08
CA LEU A 26 -15.42 -10.49 -12.84
C LEU A 26 -14.50 -10.66 -11.63
N ARG A 27 -14.98 -11.28 -10.56
CA ARG A 27 -14.18 -11.59 -9.38
C ARG A 27 -13.00 -12.50 -9.73
N GLU A 28 -13.22 -13.59 -10.46
CA GLU A 28 -12.14 -14.50 -10.87
C GLU A 28 -11.10 -13.77 -11.72
N HIS A 29 -11.57 -12.93 -12.65
CA HIS A 29 -10.70 -12.11 -13.47
C HIS A 29 -9.85 -11.15 -12.64
N ILE A 30 -10.46 -10.37 -11.74
CA ILE A 30 -9.75 -9.46 -10.83
C ILE A 30 -8.77 -10.22 -9.92
N ALA A 31 -9.16 -11.38 -9.38
CA ALA A 31 -8.27 -12.19 -8.57
C ALA A 31 -7.03 -12.64 -9.36
N SER A 32 -7.19 -13.01 -10.63
CA SER A 32 -6.07 -13.37 -11.51
C SER A 32 -5.15 -12.19 -11.81
N GLU A 33 -5.70 -10.96 -11.92
CA GLU A 33 -4.91 -9.74 -12.06
C GLU A 33 -4.13 -9.46 -10.79
N TRP A 34 -4.80 -9.52 -9.62
CA TRP A 34 -4.19 -9.27 -8.33
C TRP A 34 -3.05 -10.26 -8.02
N GLN A 35 -3.18 -11.52 -8.41
CA GLN A 35 -2.10 -12.50 -8.31
C GLN A 35 -0.85 -12.11 -9.10
N LYS A 36 -1.00 -11.50 -10.28
CA LYS A 36 0.14 -11.00 -11.06
C LYS A 36 0.68 -9.71 -10.45
N ASP A 37 -0.22 -8.84 -10.00
CA ASP A 37 0.11 -7.50 -9.58
C ASP A 37 0.81 -7.49 -8.20
N LEU A 38 0.42 -8.36 -7.28
CA LEU A 38 1.09 -8.51 -5.97
C LEU A 38 2.55 -8.94 -6.08
N GLN A 39 2.93 -9.66 -7.15
CA GLN A 39 4.33 -10.02 -7.40
C GLN A 39 5.20 -8.79 -7.71
N LEU A 40 4.61 -7.65 -8.05
CA LEU A 40 5.32 -6.41 -8.35
C LEU A 40 5.78 -5.67 -7.09
N VAL A 41 5.27 -6.01 -5.90
CA VAL A 41 5.56 -5.32 -4.63
C VAL A 41 7.06 -5.30 -4.32
N ALA A 42 7.76 -6.42 -4.52
CA ALA A 42 9.21 -6.49 -4.30
C ALA A 42 9.98 -5.55 -5.25
N ARG A 43 9.54 -5.45 -6.50
CA ARG A 43 10.13 -4.55 -7.48
C ARG A 43 9.82 -3.08 -7.16
N GLU A 44 8.64 -2.79 -6.61
CA GLU A 44 8.29 -1.46 -6.14
C GLU A 44 9.11 -1.04 -4.91
N ASN A 45 9.37 -1.96 -3.97
CA ASN A 45 10.30 -1.74 -2.85
C ASN A 45 11.70 -1.35 -3.36
N ALA A 46 12.22 -2.09 -4.34
CA ALA A 46 13.52 -1.79 -4.94
C ALA A 46 13.54 -0.40 -5.62
N GLU A 47 12.45 -0.01 -6.26
CA GLU A 47 12.31 1.29 -6.92
C GLU A 47 12.23 2.45 -5.91
N HIS A 48 11.64 2.24 -4.73
CA HIS A 48 11.73 3.19 -3.62
C HIS A 48 13.17 3.43 -3.17
N TRP A 49 13.94 2.35 -3.00
CA TRP A 49 15.34 2.46 -2.63
C TRP A 49 16.18 3.15 -3.69
N ARG A 50 16.02 2.75 -4.96
CA ARG A 50 16.71 3.40 -6.08
C ARG A 50 16.42 4.90 -6.09
N HIS A 51 15.15 5.28 -6.01
CA HIS A 51 14.74 6.69 -6.00
C HIS A 51 15.34 7.47 -4.82
N HIS A 52 15.26 6.92 -3.61
CA HIS A 52 15.82 7.55 -2.41
C HIS A 52 17.35 7.73 -2.53
N LEU A 53 18.08 6.68 -2.91
CA LEU A 53 19.53 6.72 -3.07
C LEU A 53 19.96 7.72 -4.15
N ALA A 54 19.23 7.80 -5.27
CA ALA A 54 19.49 8.78 -6.31
C ALA A 54 19.38 10.22 -5.76
N LYS A 55 18.32 10.51 -4.97
CA LYS A 55 18.17 11.82 -4.32
C LYS A 55 19.30 12.13 -3.36
N VAL A 56 19.76 11.15 -2.56
CA VAL A 56 20.89 11.35 -1.64
C VAL A 56 22.18 11.67 -2.41
N GLN A 57 22.43 10.98 -3.53
CA GLN A 57 23.64 11.15 -4.34
C GLN A 57 23.63 12.44 -5.19
N HIS A 58 22.44 12.91 -5.59
CA HIS A 58 22.28 14.04 -6.51
C HIS A 58 21.53 15.22 -5.87
N ASN A 59 21.91 15.58 -4.65
CA ASN A 59 21.44 16.80 -3.94
C ASN A 59 19.91 16.99 -3.96
N GLY A 60 19.17 15.92 -3.69
CA GLY A 60 17.71 15.93 -3.60
C GLY A 60 16.98 15.68 -4.92
N THR A 61 17.70 15.46 -6.03
CA THR A 61 17.11 15.18 -7.35
C THR A 61 17.32 13.72 -7.77
N ASP A 62 16.38 13.14 -8.52
CA ASP A 62 16.56 11.83 -9.14
C ASP A 62 16.74 12.04 -10.66
N PRO A 63 17.96 11.91 -11.21
CA PRO A 63 18.22 12.13 -12.63
C PRO A 63 17.49 11.11 -13.52
N GLU A 64 17.14 9.95 -12.97
CA GLU A 64 16.45 8.87 -13.66
C GLU A 64 14.95 8.83 -13.35
N LEU A 65 14.38 9.89 -12.77
CA LEU A 65 12.94 9.96 -12.48
C LEU A 65 12.08 9.69 -13.73
N HIS A 66 12.53 10.17 -14.89
CA HIS A 66 11.88 9.95 -16.19
C HIS A 66 11.99 8.51 -16.70
N LYS A 67 12.94 7.73 -16.17
CA LYS A 67 13.11 6.30 -16.45
C LYS A 67 12.35 5.42 -15.44
N GLN A 68 11.63 6.03 -14.50
CA GLN A 68 10.75 5.29 -13.61
C GLN A 68 9.65 4.65 -14.45
N HIS A 69 9.87 3.40 -14.84
CA HIS A 69 8.90 2.64 -15.61
C HIS A 69 7.72 2.31 -14.72
N ARG A 70 6.52 2.46 -15.28
CA ARG A 70 5.32 1.92 -14.66
C ARG A 70 5.50 0.40 -14.56
N LEU A 71 5.54 -0.11 -13.33
CA LEU A 71 5.73 -1.54 -13.08
C LEU A 71 4.58 -2.36 -13.65
N LEU A 72 3.36 -1.84 -13.49
CA LEU A 72 2.15 -2.39 -14.08
C LEU A 72 2.00 -1.93 -15.53
N ILE A 73 2.04 -2.87 -16.47
CA ILE A 73 1.73 -2.64 -17.88
C ILE A 73 0.37 -3.26 -18.15
N THR A 74 -0.58 -2.47 -18.66
CA THR A 74 -1.93 -2.96 -18.96
C THR A 74 -2.05 -3.47 -20.39
N THR A 75 -2.94 -4.43 -20.60
CA THR A 75 -3.29 -5.01 -21.90
C THR A 75 -4.79 -4.88 -22.17
N ASP A 76 -5.22 -5.13 -23.41
CA ASP A 76 -6.65 -5.05 -23.79
C ASP A 76 -7.52 -6.09 -23.08
N ASP A 77 -6.91 -7.16 -22.55
CA ASP A 77 -7.59 -8.21 -21.79
C ASP A 77 -7.80 -7.85 -20.31
N ASP A 78 -7.29 -6.71 -19.85
CA ASP A 78 -7.38 -6.29 -18.44
C ASP A 78 -8.72 -5.65 -18.10
N SER A 79 -9.09 -5.74 -16.83
CA SER A 79 -10.21 -5.01 -16.26
C SER A 79 -9.97 -3.50 -16.35
N ALA A 80 -11.07 -2.77 -16.60
CA ALA A 80 -11.02 -1.33 -16.80
C ALA A 80 -10.39 -0.54 -15.62
N LEU A 81 -10.41 -1.13 -14.41
CA LEU A 81 -9.91 -0.51 -13.19
C LEU A 81 -8.61 -1.16 -12.67
N ARG A 82 -7.94 -2.01 -13.44
CA ARG A 82 -6.73 -2.73 -12.99
C ARG A 82 -5.69 -1.82 -12.36
N ILE A 83 -5.46 -0.66 -12.95
CA ILE A 83 -4.55 0.37 -12.46
C ILE A 83 -4.93 0.89 -11.08
N ASP A 84 -6.18 1.28 -10.90
CA ASP A 84 -6.65 1.86 -9.65
C ASP A 84 -6.77 0.76 -8.58
N ASN A 85 -7.09 -0.48 -8.99
CA ASN A 85 -7.04 -1.66 -8.15
C ASN A 85 -5.62 -1.96 -7.64
N TYR A 86 -4.61 -1.87 -8.51
CA TYR A 86 -3.22 -2.03 -8.09
C TYR A 86 -2.80 -0.95 -7.09
N ASP A 87 -3.15 0.31 -7.34
CA ASP A 87 -2.86 1.39 -6.38
C ASP A 87 -3.50 1.13 -5.01
N LEU A 88 -4.73 0.60 -5.02
CA LEU A 88 -5.45 0.19 -3.82
C LEU A 88 -4.78 -0.98 -3.10
N LEU A 89 -4.31 -2.00 -3.83
CA LEU A 89 -3.54 -3.12 -3.27
C LEU A 89 -2.30 -2.60 -2.56
N ILE A 90 -1.50 -1.77 -3.22
CA ILE A 90 -0.28 -1.20 -2.64
C ILE A 90 -0.59 -0.34 -1.42
N LYS A 91 -1.67 0.44 -1.46
CA LYS A 91 -2.17 1.20 -0.32
C LYS A 91 -2.45 0.28 0.87
N PHE A 92 -3.17 -0.82 0.67
CA PHE A 92 -3.52 -1.74 1.76
C PHE A 92 -2.31 -2.53 2.27
N CYS A 93 -1.48 -3.09 1.39
CA CYS A 93 -0.26 -3.80 1.81
C CYS A 93 0.63 -2.88 2.65
N THR A 94 0.76 -1.60 2.27
CA THR A 94 1.55 -0.63 3.03
C THR A 94 0.90 -0.30 4.39
N HIS A 95 -0.42 -0.10 4.44
CA HIS A 95 -1.12 0.19 5.68
C HIS A 95 -1.01 -0.96 6.68
N ILE A 96 -1.29 -2.19 6.24
CA ILE A 96 -1.23 -3.39 7.07
C ILE A 96 0.21 -3.66 7.52
N ALA A 97 1.19 -3.44 6.64
CA ALA A 97 2.60 -3.54 7.02
C ALA A 97 2.96 -2.57 8.15
N CYS A 98 2.48 -1.33 8.13
CA CYS A 98 2.69 -0.39 9.23
C CYS A 98 2.07 -0.91 10.54
N GLU A 99 0.84 -1.45 10.49
CA GLU A 99 0.17 -2.02 11.68
C GLU A 99 0.96 -3.19 12.25
N GLN A 100 1.38 -4.13 11.41
CA GLN A 100 2.15 -5.31 11.83
C GLN A 100 3.54 -4.95 12.35
N VAL A 101 4.22 -3.96 11.76
CA VAL A 101 5.49 -3.45 12.28
C VAL A 101 5.29 -2.77 13.64
N MET A 102 4.21 -2.00 13.84
CA MET A 102 3.89 -1.44 15.16
C MET A 102 3.66 -2.53 16.21
N GLU A 103 2.93 -3.59 15.85
CA GLU A 103 2.71 -4.74 16.72
C GLU A 103 4.01 -5.48 17.06
N GLU A 104 4.87 -5.71 16.07
CA GLU A 104 6.19 -6.33 16.25
C GLU A 104 7.06 -5.51 17.21
N LEU A 105 7.18 -4.20 17.01
CA LEU A 105 7.96 -3.32 17.88
C LEU A 105 7.40 -3.31 19.31
N ALA A 106 6.08 -3.39 19.48
CA ALA A 106 5.45 -3.44 20.80
C ALA A 106 5.76 -4.72 21.59
N THR A 107 6.30 -5.77 20.95
CA THR A 107 6.71 -7.01 21.66
C THR A 107 8.02 -6.86 22.44
N SER A 108 8.80 -5.81 22.15
CA SER A 108 10.14 -5.61 22.70
C SER A 108 10.23 -4.27 23.45
N PRO A 109 10.53 -4.26 24.76
CA PRO A 109 10.72 -3.02 25.51
C PRO A 109 11.83 -2.11 24.95
N LYS A 110 12.78 -2.67 24.19
CA LYS A 110 13.87 -1.89 23.56
C LYS A 110 13.38 -1.02 22.42
N ASP A 111 12.26 -1.40 21.81
CA ASP A 111 11.71 -0.76 20.61
C ASP A 111 10.49 0.13 20.94
N GLU A 112 10.17 0.30 22.22
CA GLU A 112 9.00 1.05 22.70
C GLU A 112 8.95 2.47 22.10
N HIS A 113 10.07 3.19 22.10
CA HIS A 113 10.13 4.54 21.52
C HIS A 113 9.92 4.55 20.01
N ALA A 114 10.41 3.54 19.29
CA ALA A 114 10.18 3.40 17.85
C ALA A 114 8.71 3.07 17.55
N ALA A 115 8.08 2.22 18.38
CA ALA A 115 6.65 1.90 18.29
C ALA A 115 5.77 3.14 18.54
N ILE A 116 6.07 3.92 19.58
CA ILE A 116 5.36 5.17 19.89
C ILE A 116 5.50 6.16 18.73
N TRP A 117 6.71 6.34 18.22
CA TRP A 117 6.95 7.23 17.10
C TRP A 117 6.20 6.81 15.84
N LEU A 118 6.24 5.53 15.46
CA LEU A 118 5.53 5.05 14.28
C LEU A 118 4.01 5.23 14.44
N LYS A 119 3.49 4.98 15.65
CA LYS A 119 2.08 5.23 15.97
C LYS A 119 1.70 6.70 15.79
N GLU A 120 2.49 7.63 16.32
CA GLU A 120 2.28 9.07 16.14
C GLU A 120 2.40 9.49 14.67
N TYR A 121 3.37 8.93 13.95
CA TYR A 121 3.56 9.16 12.52
C TYR A 121 2.34 8.69 11.72
N MET A 122 1.80 7.52 12.04
CA MET A 122 0.58 6.97 11.42
C MET A 122 -0.67 7.79 11.76
N GLN A 123 -0.82 8.26 12.99
CA GLN A 123 -1.97 9.09 13.39
C GLN A 123 -1.96 10.48 12.73
N THR A 124 -0.78 11.02 12.41
CA THR A 124 -0.64 12.36 11.84
C THR A 124 -0.49 12.34 10.33
N ARG A 125 0.58 11.73 9.81
CA ARG A 125 0.89 11.66 8.36
C ARG A 125 0.17 10.48 7.69
N GLY A 126 0.10 9.34 8.38
CA GLY A 126 -0.64 8.17 7.89
C GLY A 126 -2.12 8.47 7.68
N ALA A 127 -2.79 9.14 8.62
CA ALA A 127 -4.20 9.51 8.51
C ALA A 127 -4.51 10.35 7.26
N ARG A 128 -3.60 11.28 6.88
CA ARG A 128 -3.73 12.08 5.65
C ARG A 128 -3.54 11.23 4.39
N SER A 129 -2.64 10.26 4.45
CA SER A 129 -2.29 9.39 3.31
C SER A 129 -3.38 8.34 3.08
N PHE A 130 -3.75 7.61 4.12
CA PHE A 130 -4.63 6.44 4.05
C PHE A 130 -6.12 6.77 4.22
N GLY A 131 -6.45 7.84 4.95
CA GLY A 131 -7.84 8.24 5.23
C GLY A 131 -8.56 8.97 4.09
N ALA A 132 -7.85 9.40 3.05
CA ALA A 132 -8.46 10.06 1.89
C ALA A 132 -8.93 9.03 0.84
N VAL A 133 -10.12 9.27 0.26
CA VAL A 133 -10.78 8.36 -0.70
C VAL A 133 -10.20 8.46 -2.12
N GLN A 134 -9.59 9.58 -2.51
CA GLN A 134 -9.22 9.87 -3.91
C GLN A 134 -7.73 10.15 -4.15
N THR A 135 -6.86 9.76 -3.23
CA THR A 135 -5.42 9.92 -3.41
C THR A 135 -4.87 8.76 -4.23
N ARG A 136 -4.20 9.06 -5.35
CA ARG A 136 -3.42 8.08 -6.13
C ARG A 136 -2.01 7.96 -5.55
N ARG A 137 -1.38 6.79 -5.73
CA ARG A 137 0.00 6.50 -5.33
C ARG A 137 0.21 6.66 -3.83
N VAL A 138 -0.79 6.30 -3.02
CA VAL A 138 -0.75 6.51 -1.56
C VAL A 138 0.41 5.76 -0.93
N GLY A 139 0.53 4.45 -1.17
CA GLY A 139 1.62 3.66 -0.61
C GLY A 139 3.00 4.17 -1.08
N TRP A 140 3.08 4.56 -2.35
CA TRP A 140 4.31 5.15 -2.90
C TRP A 140 4.70 6.45 -2.19
N ASN A 141 3.77 7.40 -2.09
CA ASN A 141 4.02 8.71 -1.48
C ASN A 141 4.36 8.56 0.01
N PHE A 142 3.65 7.67 0.72
CA PHE A 142 3.90 7.41 2.13
C PHE A 142 5.32 6.87 2.37
N LEU A 143 5.76 5.88 1.59
CA LEU A 143 7.12 5.34 1.70
C LEU A 143 8.17 6.36 1.28
N ASN A 144 7.90 7.16 0.25
CA ASN A 144 8.81 8.24 -0.10
C ASN A 144 8.92 9.25 1.06
N ASP A 145 7.82 9.61 1.71
CA ASP A 145 7.83 10.54 2.84
C ASP A 145 8.63 9.97 4.03
N ILE A 146 8.43 8.70 4.39
CA ILE A 146 9.15 8.11 5.53
C ILE A 146 10.65 7.99 5.26
N LEU A 147 11.05 7.62 4.03
CA LEU A 147 12.45 7.52 3.64
C LEU A 147 13.16 8.88 3.59
N ASN A 148 12.41 9.98 3.46
CA ASN A 148 12.97 11.34 3.49
C ASN A 148 12.77 12.03 4.85
N GLU A 149 12.23 11.34 5.86
CA GLU A 149 12.09 11.89 7.21
C GLU A 149 13.45 11.87 7.92
N PRO A 150 13.85 12.98 8.58
CA PRO A 150 15.13 13.04 9.27
C PRO A 150 15.16 12.15 10.53
N PRO A 151 16.33 11.62 10.93
CA PRO A 151 16.49 10.92 12.20
C PRO A 151 16.05 11.78 13.39
N ARG A 152 15.49 11.13 14.41
CA ARG A 152 15.01 11.79 15.62
C ARG A 152 15.68 11.24 16.86
N VAL A 153 16.02 12.12 17.80
CA VAL A 153 16.51 11.72 19.12
C VAL A 153 15.39 11.96 20.12
N ILE A 154 15.01 10.91 20.84
CA ILE A 154 14.02 10.96 21.92
C ILE A 154 14.73 10.68 23.24
N SER A 155 14.49 11.50 24.24
CA SER A 155 14.92 11.24 25.61
C SER A 155 13.94 10.30 26.29
N GLY A 156 14.45 9.32 27.04
CA GLY A 156 13.62 8.46 27.88
C GLY A 156 12.84 9.27 28.90
N THR A 157 11.74 8.71 29.40
CA THR A 157 10.92 9.37 30.43
C THR A 157 11.04 8.64 31.77
N GLY A 158 11.03 9.37 32.88
CA GLY A 158 11.03 8.77 34.22
C GLY A 158 12.41 8.25 34.65
N ARG A 159 12.53 6.95 34.94
CA ARG A 159 13.78 6.34 35.46
C ARG A 159 14.91 6.29 34.42
N ASP A 160 14.56 6.42 33.15
CA ASP A 160 15.47 6.33 32.00
C ASP A 160 15.69 7.70 31.35
N ALA A 161 15.55 8.81 32.09
CA ALA A 161 15.67 10.18 31.57
C ALA A 161 17.02 10.50 30.91
N ASP A 162 18.09 9.82 31.33
CA ASP A 162 19.43 9.95 30.75
C ASP A 162 19.65 9.06 29.51
N THR A 163 18.67 8.22 29.16
CA THR A 163 18.76 7.33 28.02
C THR A 163 18.29 8.06 26.77
N LEU A 164 19.16 8.19 25.78
CA LEU A 164 18.83 8.74 24.47
C LEU A 164 18.52 7.59 23.51
N CYS A 165 17.35 7.64 22.89
CA CYS A 165 16.94 6.74 21.82
C CYS A 165 17.04 7.47 20.49
N LEU A 166 17.79 6.90 19.53
CA LEU A 166 17.81 7.36 18.15
C LEU A 166 16.79 6.56 17.36
N ILE A 167 15.86 7.26 16.70
CA ILE A 167 14.94 6.69 15.73
C ILE A 167 15.47 7.01 14.35
N ASP A 168 15.65 5.96 13.56
CA ASP A 168 16.04 6.02 12.16
C ASP A 168 14.83 5.71 11.25
N PRO A 169 14.21 6.72 10.62
CA PRO A 169 13.12 6.50 9.67
C PRO A 169 13.52 5.67 8.45
N LEU A 170 14.80 5.60 8.08
CA LEU A 170 15.27 4.73 7.00
C LEU A 170 15.15 3.26 7.39
N ASP A 171 15.59 2.90 8.60
CA ASP A 171 15.38 1.56 9.16
C ASP A 171 13.89 1.23 9.22
N MET A 172 13.06 2.18 9.67
CA MET A 172 11.61 1.97 9.70
C MET A 172 11.01 1.74 8.31
N GLY A 173 11.41 2.55 7.33
CA GLY A 173 11.01 2.38 5.93
C GLY A 173 11.41 1.00 5.39
N ALA A 174 12.60 0.51 5.76
CA ALA A 174 13.07 -0.83 5.41
C ALA A 174 12.19 -1.93 6.02
N ARG A 175 11.87 -1.85 7.31
CA ARG A 175 10.98 -2.80 8.00
C ARG A 175 9.59 -2.82 7.39
N ILE A 176 9.00 -1.65 7.11
CA ILE A 176 7.69 -1.54 6.48
C ILE A 176 7.72 -2.14 5.07
N MET A 177 8.75 -1.88 4.26
CA MET A 177 8.87 -2.47 2.93
C MET A 177 9.03 -3.99 2.98
N ALA A 178 9.81 -4.52 3.92
CA ALA A 178 9.94 -5.96 4.13
C ALA A 178 8.58 -6.57 4.53
N GLN A 179 7.89 -5.96 5.49
CA GLN A 179 6.58 -6.46 5.91
C GLN A 179 5.51 -6.32 4.83
N ARG A 180 5.58 -5.28 3.99
CA ARG A 180 4.71 -5.11 2.81
C ARG A 180 4.87 -6.28 1.84
N GLN A 181 6.09 -6.75 1.64
CA GLN A 181 6.35 -7.93 0.83
C GLN A 181 5.76 -9.19 1.48
N ASN A 182 5.94 -9.39 2.79
CA ASN A 182 5.32 -10.52 3.52
C ASN A 182 3.79 -10.53 3.40
N VAL A 183 3.14 -9.36 3.52
CA VAL A 183 1.68 -9.22 3.34
C VAL A 183 1.27 -9.62 1.92
N ALA A 184 2.01 -9.15 0.91
CA ALA A 184 1.72 -9.49 -0.48
C ALA A 184 1.88 -11.00 -0.76
N GLU A 185 2.92 -11.63 -0.20
CA GLU A 185 3.16 -13.07 -0.29
C GLU A 185 2.04 -13.89 0.38
N CYS A 186 1.62 -13.50 1.58
CA CYS A 186 0.49 -14.13 2.28
C CYS A 186 -0.82 -14.01 1.47
N TRP A 187 -1.08 -12.83 0.88
CA TRP A 187 -2.26 -12.63 0.06
C TRP A 187 -2.19 -13.42 -1.24
N LEU A 188 -1.01 -13.56 -1.84
CA LEU A 188 -0.80 -14.44 -2.99
C LEU A 188 -1.20 -15.87 -2.65
N GLU A 189 -0.76 -16.42 -1.53
CA GLU A 189 -1.13 -17.77 -1.08
C GLU A 189 -2.66 -17.94 -0.99
N ILE A 190 -3.36 -17.01 -0.32
CA ILE A 190 -4.83 -17.03 -0.19
C ILE A 190 -5.51 -16.94 -1.56
N LEU A 191 -5.01 -16.09 -2.47
CA LEU A 191 -5.59 -15.93 -3.81
C LEU A 191 -5.43 -17.20 -4.66
N HIS A 192 -4.46 -18.08 -4.40
CA HIS A 192 -4.34 -19.36 -5.12
C HIS A 192 -5.47 -20.34 -4.75
N GLU A 193 -6.04 -20.24 -3.54
CA GLU A 193 -7.09 -21.12 -3.03
C GLU A 193 -8.50 -20.72 -3.50
N ILE A 194 -8.64 -19.54 -4.12
CA ILE A 194 -9.93 -18.93 -4.50
C ILE A 194 -10.80 -19.80 -5.42
N LYS A 195 -10.19 -20.63 -6.27
CA LYS A 195 -10.94 -21.51 -7.18
C LYS A 195 -11.69 -22.61 -6.43
N ASP A 196 -11.14 -23.07 -5.31
CA ASP A 196 -11.68 -24.20 -4.56
C ASP A 196 -12.68 -23.77 -3.47
N ASP A 197 -12.45 -22.61 -2.82
CA ASP A 197 -13.24 -22.10 -1.69
C ASP A 197 -14.74 -21.84 -2.05
N ASN A 198 -15.04 -21.58 -3.32
CA ASN A 198 -16.35 -21.02 -3.73
C ASN A 198 -17.26 -22.00 -4.50
N LEU A 199 -16.81 -23.23 -4.73
CA LEU A 199 -17.68 -24.33 -5.20
C LEU A 199 -18.32 -25.10 -4.03
N SER A 200 -17.82 -24.88 -2.81
CA SER A 200 -18.33 -25.38 -1.54
C SER A 200 -19.42 -24.48 -0.95
N ILE A 201 -20.46 -24.18 -1.74
CA ILE A 201 -21.73 -23.71 -1.17
C ILE A 201 -22.52 -24.97 -0.81
N HIS A 202 -22.34 -25.46 0.43
CA HIS A 202 -23.15 -26.54 1.01
C HIS A 202 -24.46 -25.99 1.59
#